data_AF-A0A9W8HPQ3-F1
#
_entry.id   AF-A0A9W8HPQ3-F1
#
_cell.length_a   1.000
_cell.length_b   1.000
_cell.length_c   1.000
_cell.angle_alpha   90.00
_cell.angle_beta   90.00
_cell.angle_gamma   90.00
#
_symmetry.space_group_name_H-M   'P 1'
#
loop_
_entity.id
_entity.type
_entity.pdbx_description
1 polymer ?
#
loop_
_entity_poly.entity_id
_entity_poly.type
_entity_poly.pdbx_seq_one_letter_code
_entity_poly.pdbx_strand_id
1 'polypeptide(L)'
;MPRLPSELVTGRIFWAKLSLAAVALAASAVEFITMAQLFPYVCVYTISLALQTVAAAVAVWLHYKEQHHNRIASTPLLLFWLVIVFVSLTRLRTALSVVYINDFSTLVVPISLLTLAALANLILECQSKPRELFKQADSSTGEGEFGKLEDSDDDYCTSGSSEERANVFSRYTYTWVGSLLRKGYRKQLQLEDMWKLTGQYRPDVVNARFQRNWKKELESGKPSLFRATVRTYWKIWALAAMHEVLRVATSLLRPVVLSRLIEFATSYGSDKSSPIEHGYFYAVALFLVSCEQNVAYRLRWTHAQRVKTLVRTSYMTAIYQKTLKLSNDARQKYDIGSTVTHMSIDTENVASFFEEGSQDMWTDPLHIILSLCMLYQLMGWSALVGVAVMLACIPVMSRIGESIGICSNLLMEYRDKRMGIMSEVLAGIRVIKMYAWESSFIQRINDVRINLELN
;
A
#
# COMPACT_ATOMS: atom_id res chain seq x y z
N MET A 1 -20.10 -6.32 18.79
CA MET A 1 -20.78 -6.88 17.60
C MET A 1 -21.64 -8.05 18.04
N PRO A 2 -22.86 -8.21 17.49
CA PRO A 2 -23.69 -9.38 17.75
C PRO A 2 -22.98 -10.66 17.27
N ARG A 3 -23.26 -11.80 17.93
CA ARG A 3 -22.74 -13.12 17.52
C ARG A 3 -23.31 -13.50 16.16
N LEU A 4 -22.46 -14.02 15.28
CA LEU A 4 -22.88 -14.56 13.98
C LEU A 4 -23.67 -15.87 14.18
N PRO A 5 -24.70 -16.16 13.36
CA PRO A 5 -25.50 -17.37 13.48
C PRO A 5 -24.67 -18.63 13.23
N SER A 6 -24.85 -19.65 14.07
CA SER A 6 -24.00 -20.85 14.14
C SER A 6 -23.92 -21.63 12.83
N GLU A 7 -25.00 -21.73 12.07
CA GLU A 7 -25.08 -22.55 10.84
C GLU A 7 -24.13 -22.10 9.73
N LEU A 8 -23.85 -20.80 9.62
CA LEU A 8 -22.91 -20.24 8.64
C LEU A 8 -21.45 -20.32 9.10
N VAL A 9 -21.25 -20.53 10.40
CA VAL A 9 -19.98 -20.38 11.10
C VAL A 9 -19.30 -21.75 11.28
N THR A 10 -20.06 -22.83 11.38
CA THR A 10 -19.60 -24.23 11.58
C THR A 10 -19.28 -24.98 10.28
N GLY A 11 -18.71 -24.30 9.27
CA GLY A 11 -18.28 -24.95 8.03
C GLY A 11 -17.12 -25.93 8.22
N ARG A 12 -16.87 -26.80 7.23
CA ARG A 12 -15.75 -27.78 7.26
C ARG A 12 -14.38 -27.14 7.52
N ILE A 13 -14.17 -25.92 7.01
CA ILE A 13 -12.92 -25.15 7.19
C ILE A 13 -12.71 -24.75 8.65
N PHE A 14 -13.78 -24.44 9.39
CA PHE A 14 -13.68 -24.10 10.82
C PHE A 14 -13.20 -25.30 11.63
N TRP A 15 -13.83 -26.46 11.44
CA TRP A 15 -13.44 -27.68 12.15
C TRP A 15 -12.02 -28.12 11.79
N ALA A 16 -11.58 -27.91 10.54
CA ALA A 16 -10.20 -28.16 10.12
C ALA A 16 -9.20 -27.22 10.82
N LYS A 17 -9.50 -25.93 10.93
CA LYS A 17 -8.65 -24.95 11.66
C LYS A 17 -8.57 -25.30 13.14
N LEU A 18 -9.71 -25.61 13.76
CA LEU A 18 -9.78 -25.93 15.18
C LEU A 18 -9.06 -27.25 15.50
N SER A 19 -9.22 -28.28 14.67
CA SER A 19 -8.52 -29.55 14.86
C SER A 19 -7.01 -29.41 14.67
N LEU A 20 -6.55 -28.68 13.65
CA LEU A 20 -5.12 -28.41 13.46
C LEU A 20 -4.53 -27.59 14.60
N ALA A 21 -5.26 -26.60 15.12
CA ALA A 21 -4.83 -25.83 16.29
C ALA A 21 -4.76 -26.71 17.55
N ALA A 22 -5.71 -27.63 17.73
CA ALA A 22 -5.68 -28.61 18.83
C ALA A 22 -4.53 -29.61 18.69
N VAL A 23 -4.19 -30.04 17.47
CA VAL A 23 -3.01 -30.87 17.19
C VAL A 23 -1.72 -30.12 17.53
N ALA A 24 -1.62 -28.84 17.17
CA ALA A 24 -0.48 -28.00 17.54
C ALA A 24 -0.34 -27.83 19.06
N LEU A 25 -1.46 -27.66 19.78
CA LEU A 25 -1.48 -27.63 21.24
C LEU A 25 -0.98 -28.96 21.83
N ALA A 26 -1.50 -30.09 21.33
CA ALA A 26 -1.10 -31.41 21.80
C ALA A 26 0.39 -31.67 21.55
N ALA A 27 0.90 -31.32 20.36
CA ALA A 27 2.32 -31.43 20.03
C ALA A 27 3.20 -30.59 20.96
N SER A 28 2.80 -29.35 21.24
CA SER A 28 3.51 -28.47 22.18
C SER A 28 3.45 -29.00 23.62
N ALA A 29 2.34 -29.59 24.05
CA ALA A 29 2.18 -30.16 25.38
C ALA A 29 3.02 -31.42 25.57
N VAL A 30 3.05 -32.30 24.56
CA VAL A 30 3.92 -33.48 24.54
C VAL A 30 5.38 -33.06 24.65
N GLU A 31 5.79 -32.04 23.89
CA GLU A 31 7.15 -31.51 23.96
C GLU A 31 7.52 -30.97 25.35
N PHE A 32 6.60 -30.24 25.99
CA PHE A 32 6.81 -29.75 27.34
C PHE A 32 6.94 -30.89 28.37
N ILE A 33 6.08 -31.91 28.29
CA ILE A 33 6.10 -33.05 29.21
C ILE A 33 7.37 -33.88 29.06
N THR A 34 7.78 -34.18 27.82
CA THR A 34 9.02 -34.95 27.58
C THR A 34 10.24 -34.21 28.11
N MET A 35 10.31 -32.89 27.91
CA MET A 35 11.40 -32.07 28.43
C MET A 35 11.39 -31.92 29.95
N ALA A 36 10.22 -31.84 30.58
CA ALA A 36 10.08 -31.80 32.03
C ALA A 36 10.49 -33.13 32.71
N GLN A 37 10.29 -34.26 32.02
CA GLN A 37 10.72 -35.58 32.51
C GLN A 37 12.22 -35.80 32.37
N LEU A 38 12.82 -35.25 31.31
CA LEU A 38 14.25 -35.39 31.02
C LEU A 38 15.15 -34.48 31.88
N PHE A 39 14.66 -33.29 32.24
CA PHE A 39 15.41 -32.34 33.05
C PHE A 39 14.57 -31.89 34.26
N PRO A 40 14.81 -32.44 35.47
CA PRO A 40 14.02 -32.13 36.67
C PRO A 40 14.30 -30.73 37.28
N TYR A 41 15.16 -29.93 36.64
CA TYR A 41 15.47 -28.56 37.07
C TYR A 41 14.77 -27.52 36.19
N VAL A 42 14.34 -26.42 36.80
CA VAL A 42 13.69 -25.31 36.09
C VAL A 42 14.75 -24.56 35.27
N CYS A 43 14.85 -24.91 33.98
CA CYS A 43 15.70 -24.23 33.01
C CYS A 43 14.90 -23.19 32.22
N VAL A 44 15.57 -22.13 31.74
CA VAL A 44 14.98 -21.11 30.84
C VAL A 44 14.26 -21.76 29.65
N TYR A 45 14.79 -22.89 29.16
CA TYR A 45 14.18 -23.67 28.09
C TYR A 45 12.79 -24.23 28.47
N THR A 46 12.66 -24.84 29.66
CA THR A 46 11.38 -25.39 30.16
C THR A 46 10.33 -24.31 30.40
N ILE A 47 10.74 -23.11 30.87
CA ILE A 47 9.86 -21.95 31.02
C ILE A 47 9.36 -21.47 29.65
N SER A 48 10.24 -21.44 28.64
CA SER A 48 9.86 -21.02 27.28
C SER A 48 8.84 -21.98 26.63
N LEU A 49 8.99 -23.29 26.87
CA LEU A 49 8.06 -24.33 26.40
C LEU A 49 6.70 -24.22 27.11
N ALA A 50 6.70 -23.97 28.42
CA ALA A 50 5.47 -23.72 29.16
C ALA A 50 4.73 -22.47 28.65
N LEU A 51 5.47 -21.40 28.36
CA LEU A 51 4.87 -20.19 27.79
C LEU A 51 4.30 -20.46 26.39
N GLN A 52 4.98 -21.27 25.57
CA GLN A 52 4.52 -21.67 24.25
C GLN A 52 3.24 -22.50 24.31
N THR A 53 3.14 -23.46 25.23
CA THR A 53 1.91 -24.28 25.39
C THR A 53 0.72 -23.43 25.81
N VAL A 54 0.94 -22.49 26.75
CA VAL A 54 -0.07 -21.51 27.15
C VAL A 54 -0.47 -20.63 25.96
N ALA A 55 0.50 -20.14 25.17
CA ALA A 55 0.21 -19.35 23.98
C ALA A 55 -0.58 -20.14 22.92
N ALA A 56 -0.27 -21.42 22.71
CA ALA A 56 -1.03 -22.32 21.83
C ALA A 56 -2.47 -22.54 22.35
N ALA A 57 -2.67 -22.64 23.67
CA ALA A 57 -4.00 -22.75 24.27
C ALA A 57 -4.83 -21.48 24.04
N VAL A 58 -4.21 -20.31 24.20
CA VAL A 58 -4.81 -19.02 23.88
C VAL A 58 -5.13 -18.93 22.38
N ALA A 59 -4.27 -19.44 21.50
CA ALA A 59 -4.51 -19.46 20.05
C ALA A 59 -5.72 -20.32 19.67
N VAL A 60 -5.91 -21.49 20.29
CA VAL A 60 -7.12 -22.33 20.11
C VAL A 60 -8.37 -21.59 20.56
N TRP A 61 -8.31 -20.94 21.72
CA TRP A 61 -9.44 -20.14 22.22
C TRP A 61 -9.75 -18.94 21.32
N LEU A 62 -8.71 -18.27 20.80
CA LEU A 62 -8.86 -17.17 19.84
C LEU A 62 -9.46 -17.65 18.52
N HIS A 63 -9.06 -18.81 17.99
CA HIS A 63 -9.68 -19.43 16.79
C HIS A 63 -11.19 -19.61 16.97
N TYR A 64 -11.60 -20.15 18.13
CA TYR A 64 -13.02 -20.30 18.46
C TYR A 64 -13.74 -18.95 18.54
N LYS A 65 -13.17 -17.99 19.28
CA LYS A 65 -13.79 -16.67 19.47
C LYS A 65 -13.87 -15.85 18.19
N GLU A 66 -12.80 -15.87 17.40
CA GLU A 66 -12.67 -15.15 16.14
C GLU A 66 -13.75 -15.58 15.16
N GLN A 67 -14.00 -16.89 15.07
CA GLN A 67 -14.95 -17.43 14.12
C GLN A 67 -16.40 -16.97 14.41
N HIS A 68 -16.75 -16.77 15.69
CA HIS A 68 -18.08 -16.31 16.09
C HIS A 68 -18.26 -14.78 16.11
N HIS A 69 -17.19 -13.99 16.15
CA HIS A 69 -17.26 -12.53 16.35
C HIS A 69 -16.61 -11.68 15.24
N ASN A 70 -15.56 -12.19 14.58
CA ASN A 70 -14.77 -11.42 13.63
C ASN A 70 -15.04 -11.83 12.19
N ARG A 71 -15.38 -10.83 11.37
CA ARG A 71 -15.63 -10.99 9.93
C ARG A 71 -14.34 -11.19 9.12
N ILE A 72 -13.21 -10.71 9.63
CA ILE A 72 -11.88 -10.77 8.99
C ILE A 72 -10.99 -11.71 9.81
N ALA A 73 -10.04 -12.38 9.15
CA ALA A 73 -8.99 -13.16 9.82
C ALA A 73 -8.25 -12.28 10.83
N SER A 74 -8.03 -12.77 12.06
CA SER A 74 -7.41 -11.94 13.09
C SER A 74 -5.90 -11.77 12.86
N THR A 75 -5.44 -10.52 12.82
CA THR A 75 -4.02 -10.19 12.66
C THR A 75 -3.11 -10.85 13.72
N PRO A 76 -3.46 -10.87 15.02
CA PRO A 76 -2.60 -11.47 16.04
C PRO A 76 -2.40 -12.96 15.86
N LEU A 77 -3.45 -13.70 15.50
CA LEU A 77 -3.40 -15.14 15.27
C LEU A 77 -2.54 -15.47 14.04
N LEU A 78 -2.68 -14.67 12.99
CA LEU A 78 -1.95 -14.83 11.75
C LEU A 78 -0.45 -14.57 11.96
N LEU A 79 -0.09 -13.51 12.68
CA LEU A 79 1.29 -13.24 13.08
C LEU A 79 1.84 -14.30 14.05
N PHE A 80 1.01 -14.81 14.97
CA PHE A 80 1.40 -15.89 15.88
C PHE A 80 1.80 -17.16 15.11
N TRP A 81 0.98 -17.61 14.15
CA TRP A 81 1.31 -18.78 13.33
C TRP A 81 2.52 -18.54 12.42
N LEU A 82 2.73 -17.32 11.93
CA LEU A 82 3.94 -16.98 11.19
C LEU A 82 5.20 -17.11 12.07
N VAL A 83 5.18 -16.49 13.25
CA VAL A 83 6.32 -16.49 14.18
C VAL A 83 6.61 -17.90 14.68
N ILE A 84 5.58 -18.67 15.05
CA ILE A 84 5.80 -20.04 15.53
C ILE A 84 6.37 -20.94 14.43
N VAL A 85 6.00 -20.75 13.16
CA VAL A 85 6.61 -21.47 12.04
C VAL A 85 8.11 -21.15 11.95
N PHE A 86 8.51 -19.87 11.98
CA PHE A 86 9.93 -19.50 11.94
C PHE A 86 10.72 -20.07 13.13
N VAL A 87 10.21 -19.88 14.35
CA VAL A 87 10.87 -20.34 15.58
C VAL A 87 10.99 -21.87 15.60
N SER A 88 9.93 -22.58 15.25
CA SER A 88 9.93 -24.05 15.21
C SER A 88 10.81 -24.60 14.08
N LEU A 89 10.93 -23.90 12.95
CA LEU A 89 11.86 -24.26 11.87
C LEU A 89 13.33 -24.10 12.31
N THR A 90 13.66 -23.01 13.00
CA THR A 90 15.01 -22.80 13.57
C THR A 90 15.32 -23.89 14.60
N ARG A 91 14.37 -24.23 15.47
CA ARG A 91 14.53 -25.30 16.47
C ARG A 91 14.69 -26.67 15.83
N LEU A 92 13.89 -26.98 14.81
CA LEU A 92 14.00 -28.23 14.06
C LEU A 92 15.38 -28.34 13.41
N ARG A 93 15.88 -27.25 12.78
CA ARG A 93 17.24 -27.21 12.22
C ARG A 93 18.29 -27.45 13.29
N THR A 94 18.20 -26.79 14.44
CA THR A 94 19.16 -26.96 15.53
C THR A 94 19.16 -28.40 16.06
N ALA A 95 17.97 -28.98 16.28
CA ALA A 95 17.81 -30.36 16.72
C ALA A 95 18.40 -31.38 15.71
N LEU A 96 18.23 -31.13 14.41
CA LEU A 96 18.81 -31.95 13.34
C LEU A 96 20.34 -31.81 13.25
N SER A 97 20.88 -30.61 13.48
CA SER A 97 22.32 -30.34 13.34
C SER A 97 23.19 -30.91 14.47
N VAL A 98 22.62 -31.13 15.66
CA VAL A 98 23.39 -31.51 16.86
C VAL A 98 23.53 -33.04 17.04
N VAL A 99 23.24 -33.87 16.01
CA VAL A 99 23.31 -35.35 16.12
C VAL A 99 22.49 -35.88 17.32
N TYR A 100 21.37 -35.23 17.62
CA TYR A 100 20.39 -35.66 18.64
C TYR A 100 19.44 -36.77 18.11
N ILE A 101 19.72 -37.31 16.92
CA ILE A 101 18.79 -38.09 16.11
C ILE A 101 18.56 -39.51 16.67
N ASN A 102 19.57 -40.10 17.31
CA ASN A 102 19.48 -41.48 17.82
C ASN A 102 18.99 -41.57 19.27
N ASP A 103 19.23 -40.56 20.11
CA ASP A 103 18.83 -40.60 21.53
C ASP A 103 17.46 -39.91 21.81
N PHE A 104 16.95 -39.05 20.92
CA PHE A 104 15.77 -38.19 21.18
C PHE A 104 14.76 -38.13 20.02
N SER A 105 14.40 -39.28 19.45
CA SER A 105 13.23 -39.38 18.54
C SER A 105 11.95 -38.79 19.15
N THR A 106 11.85 -38.82 20.48
CA THR A 106 10.78 -38.24 21.30
C THR A 106 10.68 -36.71 21.21
N LEU A 107 11.71 -36.00 20.74
CA LEU A 107 11.70 -34.54 20.60
C LEU A 107 11.50 -34.07 19.15
N VAL A 108 12.11 -34.76 18.19
CA VAL A 108 12.05 -34.35 16.77
C VAL A 108 10.64 -34.52 16.20
N VAL A 109 9.92 -35.56 16.63
CA VAL A 109 8.54 -35.84 16.21
C VAL A 109 7.54 -34.75 16.64
N PRO A 110 7.46 -34.32 17.92
CA PRO A 110 6.55 -33.25 18.30
C PRO A 110 6.92 -31.89 17.68
N ILE A 111 8.20 -31.58 17.49
CA ILE A 111 8.62 -30.34 16.81
C ILE A 111 8.17 -30.34 15.34
N SER A 112 8.39 -31.44 14.62
CA SER A 112 7.95 -31.56 13.22
C SER A 112 6.42 -31.60 13.06
N LEU A 113 5.70 -32.19 14.01
CA LEU A 113 4.24 -32.13 14.04
C LEU A 113 3.74 -30.71 14.29
N LEU A 114 4.37 -29.98 15.20
CA LEU A 114 4.06 -28.58 15.50
C LEU A 114 4.32 -27.67 14.29
N THR A 115 5.44 -27.83 13.59
CA THR A 115 5.78 -27.03 12.40
C THR A 115 4.75 -27.24 11.29
N LEU A 116 4.39 -28.50 11.01
CA LEU A 116 3.40 -28.85 9.98
C LEU A 116 2.00 -28.35 10.33
N ALA A 117 1.56 -28.54 11.58
CA ALA A 117 0.25 -28.06 12.03
C ALA A 117 0.17 -26.51 12.01
N ALA A 118 1.26 -25.83 12.39
CA ALA A 118 1.35 -24.38 12.33
C ALA A 118 1.33 -23.85 10.89
N LEU A 119 2.07 -24.48 9.98
CA LEU A 119 2.09 -24.14 8.56
C LEU A 119 0.70 -24.33 7.93
N ALA A 120 0.04 -25.46 8.20
CA ALA A 120 -1.31 -25.73 7.71
C ALA A 120 -2.32 -24.70 8.23
N ASN A 121 -2.26 -24.35 9.52
CA ASN A 121 -3.09 -23.29 10.09
C ASN A 121 -2.82 -21.93 9.45
N LEU A 122 -1.55 -21.57 9.19
CA LEU A 122 -1.19 -20.32 8.53
C LEU A 122 -1.80 -20.24 7.11
N ILE A 123 -1.70 -21.33 6.34
CA ILE A 123 -2.27 -21.40 4.98
C ILE A 123 -3.80 -21.28 5.03
N LEU A 124 -4.45 -21.95 5.98
CA LEU A 124 -5.91 -21.88 6.14
C LEU A 124 -6.39 -20.52 6.66
N GLU A 125 -5.60 -19.83 7.49
CA GLU A 125 -5.89 -18.46 7.91
C GLU A 125 -5.66 -17.42 6.82
N CYS A 126 -4.80 -17.72 5.85
CA CYS A 126 -4.62 -16.87 4.68
C CYS A 126 -5.84 -16.89 3.74
N GLN A 127 -6.72 -17.88 3.84
CA GLN A 127 -7.94 -17.96 3.02
C GLN A 127 -9.02 -17.00 3.52
N SER A 128 -9.67 -16.30 2.58
CA SER A 128 -10.79 -15.42 2.89
C SER A 128 -12.00 -16.22 3.38
N LYS A 129 -12.65 -15.76 4.45
CA LYS A 129 -13.91 -16.32 4.94
C LYS A 129 -14.99 -16.27 3.85
N PRO A 130 -15.96 -17.22 3.83
CA PRO A 130 -16.97 -17.31 2.78
C PRO A 130 -17.83 -16.05 2.67
N ARG A 131 -18.21 -15.71 1.43
CA ARG A 131 -18.87 -14.46 1.04
C ARG A 131 -20.25 -14.27 1.68
N GLU A 132 -20.95 -15.36 1.99
CA GLU A 132 -22.29 -15.36 2.59
C GLU A 132 -22.31 -14.76 4.01
N LEU A 133 -21.22 -14.91 4.77
CA LEU A 133 -21.07 -14.28 6.10
C LEU A 133 -21.13 -12.75 6.02
N PHE A 134 -20.61 -12.18 4.93
CA PHE A 134 -20.59 -10.74 4.73
C PHE A 134 -21.94 -10.21 4.24
N LYS A 135 -22.63 -10.93 3.35
CA LYS A 135 -23.96 -10.52 2.88
C LYS A 135 -24.97 -10.42 4.04
N GLN A 136 -24.93 -11.37 4.97
CA GLN A 136 -25.81 -11.34 6.14
C GLN A 136 -25.39 -10.28 7.17
N ALA A 137 -24.09 -10.01 7.29
CA ALA A 137 -23.57 -8.90 8.07
C ALA A 137 -24.04 -7.55 7.51
N ASP A 138 -24.01 -7.37 6.20
CA ASP A 138 -24.44 -6.15 5.52
C ASP A 138 -25.97 -5.99 5.65
N SER A 139 -26.76 -7.07 5.61
CA SER A 139 -28.22 -7.02 5.81
C SER A 139 -28.65 -6.81 7.28
N SER A 140 -27.87 -7.31 8.24
CA SER A 140 -28.14 -7.14 9.68
C SER A 140 -27.65 -5.82 10.27
N THR A 141 -26.71 -5.15 9.60
CA THR A 141 -26.30 -3.78 9.95
C THR A 141 -27.32 -2.81 9.35
N GLY A 142 -28.57 -2.88 9.83
CA GLY A 142 -29.53 -1.79 9.63
C GLY A 142 -28.94 -0.50 10.20
N GLU A 143 -28.90 0.54 9.37
CA GLU A 143 -28.75 1.97 9.69
C GLU A 143 -28.10 2.38 11.03
N GLY A 144 -27.01 3.15 10.96
CA GLY A 144 -26.54 3.93 12.12
C GLY A 144 -25.28 4.76 11.86
N GLU A 145 -25.42 5.86 11.10
CA GLU A 145 -24.88 7.23 11.35
C GLU A 145 -24.71 8.09 10.08
N PHE A 146 -24.84 7.51 8.88
CA PHE A 146 -25.08 8.24 7.63
C PHE A 146 -26.16 7.47 6.88
N GLY A 147 -27.30 8.12 6.63
CA GLY A 147 -28.60 7.49 6.39
C GLY A 147 -28.66 6.49 5.23
N LYS A 148 -29.75 5.70 5.20
CA LYS A 148 -30.27 5.09 3.97
C LYS A 148 -30.33 6.17 2.89
N LEU A 149 -29.33 6.21 2.03
CA LEU A 149 -29.56 6.61 0.66
C LEU A 149 -30.42 5.49 0.11
N GLU A 150 -31.64 5.87 -0.30
CA GLU A 150 -32.57 5.04 -1.05
C GLU A 150 -31.79 4.20 -2.08
N ASP A 151 -32.26 2.98 -2.33
CA ASP A 151 -31.87 2.20 -3.52
C ASP A 151 -32.15 3.09 -4.75
N SER A 152 -31.20 3.95 -5.10
CA SER A 152 -31.19 4.64 -6.37
C SER A 152 -30.91 3.57 -7.41
N ASP A 153 -31.79 3.45 -8.41
CA ASP A 153 -31.70 2.53 -9.55
C ASP A 153 -30.37 2.59 -10.35
N ASP A 154 -29.43 3.44 -9.96
CA ASP A 154 -28.10 3.69 -10.54
C ASP A 154 -26.95 2.92 -9.82
N ASP A 155 -27.23 1.77 -9.20
CA ASP A 155 -26.19 1.03 -8.47
C ASP A 155 -25.36 0.13 -9.40
N TYR A 156 -24.60 0.75 -10.31
CA TYR A 156 -23.74 0.04 -11.26
C TYR A 156 -22.85 -1.01 -10.57
N CYS A 157 -22.34 -0.73 -9.36
CA CYS A 157 -21.41 -1.62 -8.65
C CYS A 157 -22.11 -2.65 -7.75
N THR A 158 -22.13 -3.92 -8.17
CA THR A 158 -22.88 -4.99 -7.48
C THR A 158 -22.28 -5.51 -6.16
N SER A 159 -21.03 -5.13 -5.80
CA SER A 159 -20.37 -5.72 -4.63
C SER A 159 -19.44 -4.79 -3.85
N GLY A 160 -19.43 -4.94 -2.52
CA GLY A 160 -18.51 -4.25 -1.62
C GLY A 160 -17.04 -4.60 -1.89
N SER A 161 -16.15 -3.65 -1.57
CA SER A 161 -14.71 -3.79 -1.79
C SER A 161 -14.12 -5.04 -1.15
N SER A 162 -13.39 -5.81 -1.95
CA SER A 162 -12.65 -6.99 -1.47
C SER A 162 -11.50 -6.62 -0.52
N GLU A 163 -11.08 -5.34 -0.52
CA GLU A 163 -10.08 -4.82 0.41
C GLU A 163 -10.53 -4.89 1.88
N GLU A 164 -11.83 -4.71 2.15
CA GLU A 164 -12.38 -4.78 3.51
C GLU A 164 -12.33 -6.21 4.09
N ARG A 165 -12.30 -7.20 3.20
CA ARG A 165 -12.27 -8.62 3.55
C ARG A 165 -10.85 -9.20 3.55
N ALA A 166 -9.89 -8.42 3.08
CA ALA A 166 -8.51 -8.84 2.95
C ALA A 166 -7.84 -8.89 4.33
N ASN A 167 -7.17 -10.02 4.61
CA ASN A 167 -6.28 -10.12 5.76
C ASN A 167 -5.04 -9.24 5.56
N VAL A 168 -4.23 -9.12 6.61
CA VAL A 168 -3.08 -8.21 6.62
C VAL A 168 -2.07 -8.56 5.51
N PHE A 169 -1.76 -9.83 5.28
CA PHE A 169 -0.88 -10.22 4.17
C PHE A 169 -1.47 -9.90 2.81
N SER A 170 -2.73 -10.22 2.56
CA SER A 170 -3.43 -9.90 1.31
C SER A 170 -3.47 -8.39 1.05
N ARG A 171 -3.61 -7.57 2.11
CA ARG A 171 -3.49 -6.11 2.01
C ARG A 171 -2.08 -5.66 1.64
N TYR A 172 -1.05 -6.26 2.23
CA TYR A 172 0.35 -5.94 1.90
C TYR A 172 0.75 -6.40 0.50
N THR A 173 0.33 -7.59 0.07
CA THR A 173 0.67 -8.19 -1.23
C THR A 173 -0.30 -7.82 -2.35
N TYR A 174 -1.37 -7.07 -2.04
CA TYR A 174 -2.47 -6.73 -2.95
C TYR A 174 -3.14 -7.94 -3.60
N THR A 175 -3.08 -9.11 -2.95
CA THR A 175 -3.66 -10.35 -3.49
C THR A 175 -5.18 -10.25 -3.65
N TRP A 176 -5.85 -9.42 -2.85
CA TRP A 176 -7.28 -9.15 -2.97
C TRP A 176 -7.69 -8.53 -4.32
N VAL A 177 -6.78 -7.84 -5.02
CA VAL A 177 -7.03 -7.30 -6.37
C VAL A 177 -7.00 -8.41 -7.43
N GLY A 178 -6.38 -9.56 -7.13
CA GLY A 178 -6.15 -10.65 -8.08
C GLY A 178 -7.41 -11.18 -8.77
N SER A 179 -8.56 -11.19 -8.10
CA SER A 179 -9.82 -11.61 -8.72
C SER A 179 -10.29 -10.64 -9.81
N LEU A 180 -10.08 -9.33 -9.61
CA LEU A 180 -10.42 -8.30 -10.58
C LEU A 180 -9.44 -8.35 -11.77
N LEU A 181 -8.14 -8.52 -11.50
CA LEU A 181 -7.12 -8.68 -12.55
C LEU A 181 -7.40 -9.91 -13.42
N ARG A 182 -7.77 -11.04 -12.81
CA ARG A 182 -8.13 -12.26 -13.56
C ARG A 182 -9.40 -12.06 -14.39
N LYS A 183 -10.36 -11.27 -13.91
CA LYS A 183 -11.57 -10.91 -14.67
C LYS A 183 -11.22 -10.01 -15.85
N GLY A 184 -10.39 -9.00 -15.63
CA GLY A 184 -9.89 -8.08 -16.67
C GLY A 184 -9.04 -8.77 -17.73
N TYR A 185 -8.34 -9.84 -17.39
CA TYR A 185 -7.63 -10.68 -18.36
C TYR A 185 -8.58 -11.46 -19.27
N ARG A 186 -9.76 -11.84 -18.78
CA ARG A 186 -10.74 -12.66 -19.52
C ARG A 186 -11.75 -11.83 -20.30
N LYS A 187 -12.12 -10.65 -19.79
CA LYS A 187 -13.12 -9.76 -20.36
C LYS A 187 -12.70 -8.32 -20.09
N GLN A 188 -12.96 -7.43 -21.05
CA GLN A 188 -12.88 -6.00 -20.79
C GLN A 188 -13.77 -5.62 -19.60
N LEU A 189 -13.17 -4.97 -18.61
CA LEU A 189 -13.87 -4.56 -17.39
C LEU A 189 -14.87 -3.46 -17.72
N GLN A 190 -16.10 -3.64 -17.24
CA GLN A 190 -17.13 -2.60 -17.26
C GLN A 190 -17.36 -2.06 -15.85
N LEU A 191 -18.13 -0.97 -15.71
CA LEU A 191 -18.37 -0.33 -14.42
C LEU A 191 -19.04 -1.30 -13.42
N GLU A 192 -19.84 -2.23 -13.93
CA GLU A 192 -20.56 -3.22 -13.11
C GLU A 192 -19.65 -4.30 -12.52
N ASP A 193 -18.47 -4.45 -13.11
CA ASP A 193 -17.44 -5.38 -12.66
C ASP A 193 -16.59 -4.78 -11.52
N MET A 194 -16.74 -3.48 -11.23
CA MET A 194 -15.99 -2.76 -10.20
C MET A 194 -16.62 -2.90 -8.82
N TRP A 195 -15.80 -2.69 -7.80
CA TRP A 195 -16.26 -2.69 -6.42
C TRP A 195 -16.81 -1.33 -5.99
N LYS A 196 -17.81 -1.34 -5.11
CA LYS A 196 -18.20 -0.15 -4.36
C LYS A 196 -17.05 0.33 -3.47
N LEU A 197 -16.92 1.66 -3.38
CA LEU A 197 -16.01 2.29 -2.42
C LEU A 197 -16.39 1.91 -0.99
N THR A 198 -15.38 1.60 -0.19
CA THR A 198 -15.50 1.45 1.27
C THR A 198 -16.12 2.70 1.88
N GLY A 199 -16.96 2.53 2.90
CA GLY A 199 -17.66 3.64 3.57
C GLY A 199 -16.77 4.81 3.96
N GLN A 200 -15.50 4.55 4.32
CA GLN A 200 -14.52 5.58 4.70
C GLN A 200 -14.04 6.46 3.54
N TYR A 201 -14.15 5.97 2.29
CA TYR A 201 -13.74 6.67 1.07
C TYR A 201 -14.93 7.21 0.27
N ARG A 202 -16.16 7.06 0.76
CA ARG A 202 -17.33 7.59 0.05
C ARG A 202 -17.36 9.12 0.10
N PRO A 203 -17.71 9.81 -1.00
CA PRO A 203 -17.62 11.27 -1.08
C PRO A 203 -18.44 12.02 -0.02
N ASP A 204 -19.60 11.50 0.36
CA ASP A 204 -20.49 12.04 1.38
C ASP A 204 -19.81 12.08 2.77
N VAL A 205 -19.24 10.95 3.21
CA VAL A 205 -18.53 10.84 4.49
C VAL A 205 -17.26 11.69 4.50
N VAL A 206 -16.50 11.64 3.41
CA VAL A 206 -15.25 12.37 3.23
C VAL A 206 -15.49 13.88 3.28
N ASN A 207 -16.44 14.37 2.49
CA ASN A 207 -16.79 15.78 2.47
C ASN A 207 -17.40 16.24 3.80
N ALA A 208 -18.27 15.46 4.44
CA ALA A 208 -18.82 15.80 5.75
C ALA A 208 -17.71 16.01 6.81
N ARG A 209 -16.70 15.13 6.81
CA ARG A 209 -15.54 15.24 7.71
C ARG A 209 -14.71 16.49 7.43
N PHE A 210 -14.42 16.77 6.15
CA PHE A 210 -13.69 17.95 5.74
C PHE A 210 -14.45 19.25 6.08
N GLN A 211 -15.74 19.34 5.74
CA GLN A 211 -16.58 20.51 5.99
C GLN A 211 -16.68 20.84 7.48
N ARG A 212 -16.74 19.82 8.36
CA ARG A 212 -16.73 20.03 9.81
C ARG A 212 -15.47 20.76 10.29
N ASN A 213 -14.30 20.38 9.77
CA ASN A 213 -13.03 21.02 10.11
C ASN A 213 -12.84 22.36 9.40
N TRP A 214 -13.36 22.50 8.18
CA TRP A 214 -13.33 23.76 7.43
C TRP A 214 -14.14 24.86 8.13
N LYS A 215 -15.35 24.54 8.64
CA LYS A 215 -16.16 25.48 9.42
C LYS A 215 -15.44 26.00 10.66
N LYS A 216 -14.80 25.11 11.42
CA LYS A 216 -13.98 25.49 12.59
C LYS A 216 -12.80 26.41 12.21
N GLU A 217 -12.22 26.19 11.04
CA GLU A 217 -11.11 27.02 10.56
C GLU A 217 -11.59 28.40 10.09
N LEU A 218 -12.80 28.50 9.53
CA LEU A 218 -13.43 29.78 9.17
C LEU A 218 -13.67 30.68 10.40
N GLU A 219 -13.93 30.10 11.57
CA GLU A 219 -14.09 30.84 12.84
C GLU A 219 -12.77 31.40 13.38
N SER A 220 -11.61 30.96 12.88
CA SER A 220 -10.28 31.33 13.42
C SER A 220 -9.74 32.69 12.98
N GLY A 221 -10.50 33.47 12.20
CA GLY A 221 -10.12 34.79 11.69
C GLY A 221 -9.07 34.80 10.56
N LYS A 222 -8.21 33.76 10.48
CA LYS A 222 -7.25 33.53 9.39
C LYS A 222 -7.42 32.12 8.82
N PRO A 223 -8.47 31.87 8.02
CA PRO A 223 -8.76 30.53 7.53
C PRO A 223 -7.66 30.03 6.58
N SER A 224 -7.11 28.85 6.88
CA SER A 224 -6.13 28.18 6.03
C SER A 224 -6.66 26.82 5.55
N LEU A 225 -6.75 26.66 4.23
CA LEU A 225 -7.16 25.40 3.62
C LEU A 225 -6.19 24.27 3.99
N PHE A 226 -4.89 24.55 3.99
CA PHE A 226 -3.85 23.58 4.36
C PHE A 226 -4.06 23.05 5.79
N ARG A 227 -4.32 23.94 6.76
CA ARG A 227 -4.54 23.55 8.16
C ARG A 227 -5.80 22.70 8.33
N ALA A 228 -6.90 23.06 7.66
CA ALA A 228 -8.13 22.28 7.69
C ALA A 228 -7.94 20.88 7.10
N THR A 229 -7.19 20.77 6.00
CA THR A 229 -6.90 19.50 5.32
C THR A 229 -6.00 18.60 6.14
N VAL A 230 -4.88 19.13 6.66
CA VAL A 230 -4.01 18.39 7.57
C VAL A 230 -4.80 17.92 8.79
N ARG A 231 -5.60 18.78 9.44
CA ARG A 231 -6.44 18.38 10.59
C ARG A 231 -7.43 17.25 10.24
N THR A 232 -7.92 17.21 9.00
CA THR A 232 -8.88 16.19 8.54
C THR A 232 -8.21 14.85 8.27
N TYR A 233 -7.02 14.85 7.65
CA TYR A 233 -6.35 13.64 7.13
C TYR A 233 -5.05 13.28 7.85
N TRP A 234 -4.71 13.93 8.97
CA TRP A 234 -3.43 13.77 9.65
C TRP A 234 -3.07 12.33 9.98
N LYS A 235 -4.04 11.46 10.31
CA LYS A 235 -3.74 10.06 10.71
C LYS A 235 -3.10 9.28 9.58
N ILE A 236 -3.69 9.33 8.38
CA ILE A 236 -3.18 8.61 7.20
C ILE A 236 -1.89 9.27 6.72
N TRP A 237 -1.82 10.60 6.78
CA TRP A 237 -0.64 11.38 6.43
C TRP A 237 0.56 11.10 7.35
N ALA A 238 0.34 10.99 8.67
CA ALA A 238 1.36 10.65 9.66
C ALA A 238 1.84 9.21 9.52
N LEU A 239 0.94 8.26 9.20
CA LEU A 239 1.34 6.88 8.89
C LEU A 239 2.24 6.82 7.65
N ALA A 240 1.93 7.60 6.62
CA ALA A 240 2.78 7.70 5.44
C ALA A 240 4.16 8.29 5.80
N ALA A 241 4.21 9.33 6.64
CA ALA A 241 5.47 9.91 7.11
C ALA A 241 6.31 8.91 7.95
N MET A 242 5.67 8.08 8.78
CA MET A 242 6.34 7.02 9.53
C MET A 242 7.01 6.00 8.60
N HIS A 243 6.31 5.56 7.55
CA HIS A 243 6.87 4.64 6.56
C HIS A 243 7.97 5.27 5.70
N GLU A 244 7.91 6.59 5.51
CA GLU A 244 8.96 7.32 4.80
C GLU A 244 10.27 7.39 5.60
N VAL A 245 10.20 7.67 6.90
CA VAL A 245 11.38 7.58 7.78
C VAL A 245 11.99 6.17 7.74
N LEU A 246 11.15 5.13 7.79
CA LEU A 246 11.60 3.74 7.74
C LEU A 246 12.26 3.40 6.39
N ARG A 247 11.71 3.91 5.29
CA ARG A 247 12.29 3.76 3.95
C ARG A 247 13.68 4.40 3.87
N VAL A 248 13.86 5.60 4.41
CA VAL A 248 15.16 6.29 4.41
C VAL A 248 16.17 5.61 5.32
N ALA A 249 15.77 5.18 6.52
CA ALA A 249 16.65 4.46 7.42
C ALA A 249 17.17 3.15 6.77
N THR A 250 16.29 2.40 6.11
CA THR A 250 16.65 1.16 5.43
C THR A 250 17.46 1.38 4.16
N SER A 251 17.22 2.45 3.39
CA SER A 251 18.04 2.77 2.21
C SER A 251 19.48 3.09 2.58
N LEU A 252 19.70 3.73 3.72
CA LEU A 252 21.05 4.06 4.23
C LEU A 252 21.74 2.86 4.89
N LEU A 253 20.98 1.99 5.55
CA LEU A 253 21.52 0.76 6.14
C LEU A 253 22.00 -0.24 5.09
N ARG A 254 21.31 -0.32 3.94
CA ARG A 254 21.61 -1.28 2.87
C ARG A 254 23.05 -1.24 2.35
N PRO A 255 23.65 -0.09 1.96
CA PRO A 255 25.05 -0.03 1.54
C PRO A 255 26.03 -0.36 2.67
N VAL A 256 25.71 -0.06 3.93
CA VAL A 256 26.55 -0.40 5.08
C VAL A 256 26.66 -1.92 5.26
N VAL A 257 25.52 -2.62 5.20
CA VAL A 257 25.50 -4.09 5.28
C VAL A 257 26.27 -4.71 4.11
N LEU A 258 26.12 -4.15 2.91
CA LEU A 258 26.87 -4.59 1.74
C LEU A 258 28.38 -4.40 1.92
N SER A 259 28.82 -3.26 2.44
CA SER A 259 30.24 -3.01 2.70
C SER A 259 30.83 -4.01 3.69
N ARG A 260 30.11 -4.35 4.78
CA ARG A 260 30.55 -5.38 5.74
C ARG A 260 30.59 -6.78 5.14
N LEU A 261 29.67 -7.11 4.24
CA LEU A 261 29.69 -8.37 3.52
C LEU A 261 30.92 -8.46 2.59
N ILE A 262 31.27 -7.37 1.91
CA ILE A 262 32.47 -7.31 1.07
C ILE A 262 33.73 -7.45 1.92
N GLU A 263 33.82 -6.77 3.07
CA GLU A 263 34.94 -6.88 4.01
C GLU A 263 35.10 -8.30 4.56
N PHE A 264 33.98 -8.98 4.85
CA PHE A 264 34.00 -10.40 5.22
C PHE A 264 34.51 -11.27 4.06
N ALA A 265 34.03 -11.04 2.84
CA ALA A 265 34.43 -11.83 1.67
C ALA A 265 35.93 -11.67 1.34
N THR A 266 36.53 -10.49 1.56
CA THR A 266 37.96 -10.25 1.32
C THR A 266 38.86 -10.76 2.44
N SER A 267 38.37 -10.81 3.69
CA SER A 267 39.12 -11.34 4.85
C SER A 267 39.01 -12.86 4.99
N TYR A 268 38.06 -13.49 4.30
CA TYR A 268 37.88 -14.95 4.26
C TYR A 268 39.09 -15.64 3.63
N GLY A 269 39.84 -16.40 4.44
CA GLY A 269 41.10 -17.05 4.04
C GLY A 269 42.38 -16.42 4.60
N SER A 270 42.27 -15.32 5.37
CA SER A 270 43.40 -14.75 6.14
C SER A 270 43.42 -15.28 7.59
N ASP A 271 44.55 -15.11 8.29
CA ASP A 271 44.74 -15.53 9.70
C ASP A 271 43.75 -14.88 10.70
N LYS A 272 43.03 -13.83 10.29
CA LYS A 272 41.94 -13.19 11.06
C LYS A 272 40.56 -13.42 10.44
N SER A 273 40.33 -14.61 9.88
CA SER A 273 39.03 -14.94 9.31
C SER A 273 37.95 -14.98 10.41
N SER A 274 36.91 -14.18 10.22
CA SER A 274 35.71 -14.26 11.06
C SER A 274 34.98 -15.58 10.79
N PRO A 275 34.27 -16.16 11.78
CA PRO A 275 33.47 -17.37 11.56
C PRO A 275 32.52 -17.21 10.37
N ILE A 276 32.36 -18.27 9.56
CA ILE A 276 31.53 -18.28 8.35
C ILE A 276 30.07 -17.84 8.60
N GLU A 277 29.61 -18.02 9.84
CA GLU A 277 28.31 -17.58 10.34
C GLU A 277 28.06 -16.08 10.15
N HIS A 278 29.10 -15.24 10.25
CA HIS A 278 28.98 -13.80 10.04
C HIS A 278 28.65 -13.47 8.57
N GLY A 279 29.21 -14.22 7.62
CA GLY A 279 28.88 -14.07 6.20
C GLY A 279 27.42 -14.38 5.91
N TYR A 280 26.91 -15.50 6.44
CA TYR A 280 25.49 -15.85 6.32
C TYR A 280 24.59 -14.80 7.00
N PHE A 281 24.98 -14.29 8.17
CA PHE A 281 24.25 -13.24 8.86
C PHE A 281 24.16 -11.96 8.01
N TYR A 282 25.25 -11.45 7.46
CA TYR A 282 25.23 -10.27 6.61
C TYR A 282 24.43 -10.47 5.32
N ALA A 283 24.50 -11.67 4.70
CA ALA A 283 23.71 -11.99 3.51
C ALA A 283 22.20 -12.00 3.79
N VAL A 284 21.77 -12.65 4.88
CA VAL A 284 20.36 -12.66 5.31
C VAL A 284 19.92 -11.27 5.74
N ALA A 285 20.75 -10.53 6.46
CA ALA A 285 20.46 -9.15 6.84
C ALA A 285 20.26 -8.25 5.60
N LEU A 286 21.10 -8.40 4.57
CA LEU A 286 20.97 -7.65 3.32
C LEU A 286 19.65 -7.96 2.61
N PHE A 287 19.24 -9.23 2.58
CA PHE A 287 17.94 -9.64 2.06
C PHE A 287 16.79 -9.02 2.85
N LEU A 288 16.80 -9.13 4.18
CA LEU A 288 15.74 -8.59 5.04
C LEU A 288 15.63 -7.05 4.95
N VAL A 289 16.76 -6.34 4.98
CA VAL A 289 16.79 -4.87 4.79
C VAL A 289 16.23 -4.49 3.42
N SER A 290 16.55 -5.26 2.37
CA SER A 290 16.00 -5.02 1.02
C SER A 290 14.50 -5.28 0.95
N CYS A 291 14.00 -6.34 1.59
CA CYS A 291 12.57 -6.62 1.67
C CYS A 291 11.83 -5.50 2.43
N GLU A 292 12.34 -5.09 3.59
CA GLU A 292 11.75 -4.03 4.39
C GLU A 292 11.71 -2.70 3.64
N GLN A 293 12.80 -2.34 2.95
CA GLN A 293 12.85 -1.14 2.11
C GLN A 293 11.73 -1.13 1.06
N ASN A 294 11.50 -2.27 0.39
CA ASN A 294 10.43 -2.39 -0.60
C ASN A 294 9.05 -2.28 0.05
N VAL A 295 8.83 -2.94 1.19
CA VAL A 295 7.54 -2.89 1.91
C VAL A 295 7.24 -1.45 2.38
N ALA A 296 8.21 -0.78 3.01
CA ALA A 296 8.09 0.61 3.45
C ALA A 296 7.76 1.55 2.27
N TYR A 297 8.47 1.40 1.15
CA TYR A 297 8.19 2.17 -0.07
C TYR A 297 6.76 1.98 -0.57
N ARG A 298 6.27 0.73 -0.64
CA ARG A 298 4.91 0.42 -1.11
C ARG A 298 3.85 0.94 -0.15
N LEU A 299 4.08 0.86 1.16
CA LEU A 299 3.11 1.35 2.15
C LEU A 299 2.99 2.86 2.13
N ARG A 300 4.12 3.55 2.09
CA ARG A 300 4.16 5.00 1.91
C ARG A 300 3.38 5.40 0.66
N TRP A 301 3.66 4.77 -0.49
CA TRP A 301 2.97 5.04 -1.74
C TRP A 301 1.45 4.91 -1.60
N THR A 302 0.97 3.82 -1.02
CA THR A 302 -0.48 3.59 -0.88
C THR A 302 -1.14 4.55 0.11
N HIS A 303 -0.48 4.88 1.21
CA HIS A 303 -1.01 5.88 2.14
C HIS A 303 -1.03 7.28 1.52
N ALA A 304 0.00 7.67 0.78
CA ALA A 304 0.07 8.92 0.04
C ALA A 304 -1.06 9.02 -1.02
N GLN A 305 -1.25 7.98 -1.83
CA GLN A 305 -2.33 7.91 -2.82
C GLN A 305 -3.73 8.00 -2.19
N ARG A 306 -3.92 7.39 -1.00
CA ARG A 306 -5.17 7.52 -0.25
C ARG A 306 -5.40 8.96 0.21
N VAL A 307 -4.38 9.63 0.73
CA VAL A 307 -4.49 11.05 1.13
C VAL A 307 -4.83 11.91 -0.08
N LYS A 308 -4.09 11.77 -1.20
CA LYS A 308 -4.39 12.47 -2.45
C LYS A 308 -5.85 12.30 -2.88
N THR A 309 -6.31 11.06 -2.97
CA THR A 309 -7.69 10.76 -3.38
C THR A 309 -8.70 11.43 -2.46
N LEU A 310 -8.50 11.34 -1.14
CA LEU A 310 -9.38 11.97 -0.15
C LEU A 310 -9.41 13.49 -0.26
N VAL A 311 -8.24 14.13 -0.45
CA VAL A 311 -8.13 15.59 -0.63
C VAL A 311 -8.80 16.02 -1.93
N ARG A 312 -8.52 15.33 -3.03
CA ARG A 312 -9.13 15.57 -4.35
C ARG A 312 -10.65 15.53 -4.27
N THR A 313 -11.20 14.44 -3.73
CA THR A 313 -12.65 14.27 -3.58
C THR A 313 -13.26 15.36 -2.70
N SER A 314 -12.62 15.71 -1.57
CA SER A 314 -13.11 16.75 -0.67
C SER A 314 -13.23 18.11 -1.34
N TYR A 315 -12.17 18.52 -2.03
CA TYR A 315 -12.12 19.83 -2.68
C TYR A 315 -13.06 19.89 -3.87
N MET A 316 -13.09 18.85 -4.70
CA MET A 316 -14.00 18.78 -5.84
C MET A 316 -15.47 18.89 -5.36
N THR A 317 -15.87 18.15 -4.33
CA THR A 317 -17.22 18.25 -3.76
C THR A 317 -17.48 19.60 -3.10
N ALA A 318 -16.50 20.17 -2.39
CA ALA A 318 -16.64 21.48 -1.74
C ALA A 318 -16.81 22.62 -2.75
N ILE A 319 -16.03 22.61 -3.84
CA ILE A 319 -16.14 23.58 -4.94
C ILE A 319 -17.49 23.41 -5.62
N TYR A 320 -17.90 22.19 -5.96
CA TYR A 320 -19.21 21.91 -6.55
C TYR A 320 -20.36 22.45 -5.69
N GLN A 321 -20.37 22.15 -4.39
CA GLN A 321 -21.38 22.64 -3.45
C GLN A 321 -21.37 24.17 -3.30
N LYS A 322 -20.19 24.79 -3.39
CA LYS A 322 -20.07 26.25 -3.35
C LYS A 322 -20.60 26.89 -4.63
N THR A 323 -20.32 26.29 -5.79
CA THR A 323 -20.79 26.76 -7.09
C THR A 323 -22.31 26.81 -7.18
N LEU A 324 -23.00 25.82 -6.62
CA LEU A 324 -24.47 25.79 -6.54
C LEU A 324 -25.07 26.90 -5.67
N LYS A 325 -24.26 27.58 -4.85
CA LYS A 325 -24.67 28.64 -3.92
C LYS A 325 -24.04 30.00 -4.25
N LEU A 326 -23.41 30.14 -5.42
CA LEU A 326 -22.85 31.40 -5.87
C LEU A 326 -23.97 32.38 -6.23
N SER A 327 -23.81 33.64 -5.81
CA SER A 327 -24.64 34.76 -6.28
C SER A 327 -24.38 35.03 -7.77
N ASN A 328 -25.33 35.65 -8.47
CA ASN A 328 -25.17 35.99 -9.88
C ASN A 328 -23.95 36.88 -10.17
N ASP A 329 -23.63 37.83 -9.29
CA ASP A 329 -22.43 38.69 -9.41
C ASP A 329 -21.13 37.86 -9.39
N ALA A 330 -20.96 37.03 -8.36
CA ALA A 330 -19.84 36.08 -8.30
C ALA A 330 -19.81 35.09 -9.48
N ARG A 331 -20.97 34.70 -10.04
CA ARG A 331 -21.05 33.80 -11.20
C ARG A 331 -20.59 34.45 -12.50
N GLN A 332 -20.70 35.78 -12.63
CA GLN A 332 -20.10 36.53 -13.74
C GLN A 332 -18.57 36.58 -13.62
N LYS A 333 -18.05 36.62 -12.39
CA LYS A 333 -16.61 36.61 -12.12
C LYS A 333 -15.97 35.22 -12.29
N TYR A 334 -16.69 34.17 -11.92
CA TYR A 334 -16.26 32.77 -12.04
C TYR A 334 -17.08 32.06 -13.12
N ASP A 335 -16.58 32.10 -14.35
CA ASP A 335 -17.19 31.40 -15.48
C ASP A 335 -17.22 29.86 -15.24
N ILE A 336 -18.15 29.17 -15.91
CA ILE A 336 -18.30 27.72 -15.85
C ILE A 336 -16.99 27.03 -16.23
N GLY A 337 -16.29 27.51 -17.26
CA GLY A 337 -14.99 26.96 -17.67
C GLY A 337 -13.96 27.07 -16.54
N SER A 338 -13.82 28.26 -15.94
CA SER A 338 -12.88 28.49 -14.82
C SER A 338 -13.20 27.61 -13.60
N THR A 339 -14.49 27.40 -13.32
CA THR A 339 -14.94 26.56 -12.21
C THR A 339 -14.62 25.08 -12.45
N VAL A 340 -14.80 24.59 -13.69
CA VAL A 340 -14.43 23.23 -14.07
C VAL A 340 -12.91 23.02 -13.96
N THR A 341 -12.11 24.01 -14.34
CA THR A 341 -10.64 23.98 -14.15
C THR A 341 -10.28 23.88 -12.68
N HIS A 342 -10.88 24.69 -11.80
CA HIS A 342 -10.65 24.61 -10.35
C HIS A 342 -11.03 23.25 -9.77
N MET A 343 -12.14 22.66 -10.22
CA MET A 343 -12.61 21.34 -9.77
C MET A 343 -11.73 20.17 -10.26
N SER A 344 -11.13 20.28 -11.45
CA SER A 344 -10.46 19.16 -12.11
C SER A 344 -8.94 19.22 -12.03
N ILE A 345 -8.33 20.35 -12.45
CA ILE A 345 -6.88 20.52 -12.60
C ILE A 345 -6.27 21.06 -11.31
N ASP A 346 -6.80 22.16 -10.76
CA ASP A 346 -6.18 22.77 -9.57
C ASP A 346 -6.33 21.86 -8.35
N THR A 347 -7.49 21.23 -8.22
CA THR A 347 -7.73 20.24 -7.19
C THR A 347 -6.80 19.03 -7.34
N GLU A 348 -6.48 18.59 -8.57
CA GLU A 348 -5.47 17.55 -8.80
C GLU A 348 -4.09 18.00 -8.35
N ASN A 349 -3.66 19.19 -8.77
CA ASN A 349 -2.34 19.71 -8.46
C ASN A 349 -2.12 19.85 -6.95
N VAL A 350 -3.12 20.38 -6.23
CA VAL A 350 -3.03 20.49 -4.77
C VAL A 350 -3.09 19.12 -4.10
N ALA A 351 -3.85 18.16 -4.63
CA ALA A 351 -3.91 16.81 -4.08
C ALA A 351 -2.60 16.04 -4.33
N SER A 352 -1.97 16.20 -5.50
CA SER A 352 -0.66 15.64 -5.86
C SER A 352 0.46 16.20 -4.97
N PHE A 353 0.35 17.43 -4.49
CA PHE A 353 1.28 17.92 -3.46
C PHE A 353 1.24 17.08 -2.18
N PHE A 354 0.08 16.58 -1.74
CA PHE A 354 0.00 15.69 -0.57
C PHE A 354 0.51 14.27 -0.85
N GLU A 355 0.55 13.86 -2.12
CA GLU A 355 1.09 12.56 -2.55
C GLU A 355 2.61 12.52 -2.46
N GLU A 356 3.28 13.45 -3.13
CA GLU A 356 4.74 13.44 -3.32
C GLU A 356 5.37 14.60 -2.53
N GLY A 357 5.01 15.83 -2.91
CA GLY A 357 5.69 17.04 -2.44
C GLY A 357 5.74 17.20 -0.91
N SER A 358 4.69 16.80 -0.18
CA SER A 358 4.62 17.04 1.27
C SER A 358 5.62 16.22 2.08
N GLN A 359 6.02 15.04 1.62
CA GLN A 359 6.94 14.15 2.33
C GLN A 359 8.36 14.29 1.80
N ASP A 360 8.48 14.38 0.48
CA ASP A 360 9.75 14.49 -0.22
C ASP A 360 10.46 15.81 0.15
N MET A 361 9.70 16.90 0.34
CA MET A 361 10.25 18.22 0.65
C MET A 361 11.14 18.26 1.91
N TRP A 362 10.83 17.49 2.96
CA TRP A 362 11.67 17.43 4.16
C TRP A 362 12.56 16.19 4.19
N THR A 363 12.13 15.10 3.57
CA THR A 363 12.86 13.83 3.64
C THR A 363 14.03 13.76 2.67
N ASP A 364 13.84 14.19 1.42
CA ASP A 364 14.88 14.07 0.39
C ASP A 364 16.13 14.91 0.69
N PRO A 365 16.02 16.17 1.16
CA PRO A 365 17.21 16.93 1.57
C PRO A 365 17.96 16.23 2.72
N LEU A 366 17.25 15.68 3.70
CA LEU A 366 17.86 14.94 4.80
C LEU A 366 18.56 13.66 4.31
N HIS A 367 17.92 12.92 3.40
CA HIS A 367 18.48 11.70 2.81
C HIS A 367 19.73 12.00 1.99
N ILE A 368 19.73 13.08 1.20
CA ILE A 368 20.91 13.55 0.46
C ILE A 368 22.04 13.89 1.43
N ILE A 369 21.79 14.73 2.44
CA ILE A 369 22.80 15.14 3.42
C ILE A 369 23.40 13.92 4.14
N LEU A 370 22.56 12.99 4.59
CA LEU A 370 23.02 11.81 5.32
C LEU A 370 23.81 10.85 4.41
N SER A 371 23.36 10.68 3.16
CA SER A 371 24.10 9.90 2.15
C SER A 371 25.47 10.51 1.85
N LEU A 372 25.55 11.84 1.74
CA LEU A 372 26.81 12.56 1.53
C LEU A 372 27.76 12.39 2.71
N CYS A 373 27.25 12.45 3.94
CA CYS A 373 28.04 12.20 5.15
C CYS A 373 28.63 10.79 5.16
N MET A 374 27.83 9.77 4.83
CA MET A 374 28.29 8.38 4.74
C MET A 374 29.30 8.17 3.61
N LEU A 375 29.10 8.80 2.46
CA LEU A 375 30.04 8.73 1.34
C LEU A 375 31.39 9.39 1.68
N TYR A 376 31.36 10.52 2.39
CA TYR A 376 32.56 11.19 2.87
C TYR A 376 33.33 10.32 3.89
N GLN A 377 32.63 9.60 4.77
CA GLN A 377 33.28 8.66 5.69
C GLN A 377 33.97 7.49 4.97
N LEU A 378 33.42 7.04 3.84
CA LEU A 378 33.98 5.91 3.08
C LEU A 378 35.16 6.29 2.19
N MET A 379 35.11 7.45 1.53
CA MET A 379 36.08 7.84 0.48
C MET A 379 36.83 9.16 0.76
N GLY A 380 36.53 9.85 1.87
CA GLY A 380 37.13 11.13 2.23
C GLY A 380 36.83 12.24 1.21
N TRP A 381 37.80 13.11 0.99
CA TRP A 381 37.68 14.30 0.11
C TRP A 381 37.38 13.95 -1.36
N SER A 382 37.77 12.76 -1.83
CA SER A 382 37.51 12.31 -3.20
C SER A 382 36.01 12.25 -3.53
N ALA A 383 35.17 11.93 -2.53
CA ALA A 383 33.71 11.89 -2.68
C ALA A 383 33.12 13.23 -3.16
N LEU A 384 33.68 14.36 -2.69
CA LEU A 384 33.13 15.69 -2.97
C LEU A 384 33.24 16.09 -4.45
N VAL A 385 34.19 15.52 -5.19
CA VAL A 385 34.29 15.75 -6.64
C VAL A 385 33.05 15.20 -7.35
N GLY A 386 32.58 14.01 -6.96
CA GLY A 386 31.34 13.43 -7.50
C GLY A 386 30.12 14.30 -7.21
N VAL A 387 30.04 14.86 -6.00
CA VAL A 387 28.96 15.79 -5.60
C VAL A 387 28.99 17.07 -6.43
N ALA A 388 30.17 17.65 -6.64
CA ALA A 388 30.33 18.84 -7.46
C ALA A 388 29.87 18.61 -8.90
N VAL A 389 30.19 17.44 -9.48
CA VAL A 389 29.71 17.05 -10.81
C VAL A 389 28.17 16.89 -10.81
N MET A 390 27.58 16.23 -9.81
CA MET A 390 26.12 16.10 -9.71
C MET A 390 25.43 17.47 -9.62
N LEU A 391 25.95 18.39 -8.81
CA LEU A 391 25.44 19.75 -8.69
C LEU A 391 25.57 20.53 -10.00
N ALA A 392 26.67 20.34 -10.74
CA ALA A 392 26.86 20.94 -12.07
C ALA A 392 25.90 20.36 -13.13
N CYS A 393 25.45 19.11 -12.98
CA CYS A 393 24.44 18.51 -13.86
C CYS A 393 23.03 19.09 -13.65
N ILE A 394 22.67 19.55 -12.44
CA ILE A 394 21.36 20.14 -12.14
C ILE A 394 21.00 21.31 -13.08
N PRO A 395 21.82 22.37 -13.24
CA PRO A 395 21.49 23.48 -14.13
C PRO A 395 21.48 23.07 -15.60
N VAL A 396 22.28 22.07 -16.00
CA VAL A 396 22.26 21.53 -17.36
C VAL A 396 20.92 20.86 -17.64
N MET A 397 20.46 19.99 -16.73
CA MET A 397 19.16 19.33 -16.83
C MET A 397 18.01 20.35 -16.78
N SER A 398 18.11 21.40 -15.95
CA SER A 398 17.11 22.48 -15.88
C SER A 398 17.00 23.22 -17.21
N ARG A 399 18.12 23.60 -17.84
CA ARG A 399 18.11 24.30 -19.13
C ARG A 399 17.56 23.43 -20.27
N ILE A 400 17.94 22.15 -20.29
CA ILE A 400 17.38 21.19 -21.24
C ILE A 400 15.86 21.08 -21.02
N GLY A 401 15.42 20.97 -19.77
CA GLY A 401 14.01 20.94 -19.40
C GLY A 401 13.24 22.18 -19.85
N GLU A 402 13.80 23.38 -19.65
CA GLU A 402 13.22 24.64 -20.13
C GLU A 402 13.10 24.66 -21.66
N SER A 403 14.15 24.23 -22.38
CA SER A 403 14.11 24.16 -23.84
C SER A 403 13.07 23.16 -24.36
N ILE A 404 12.97 21.99 -23.72
CA ILE A 404 11.91 21.01 -24.01
C ILE A 404 10.53 21.63 -23.73
N GLY A 405 10.37 22.37 -22.63
CA GLY A 405 9.12 23.04 -22.27
C GLY A 405 8.70 24.09 -23.30
N ILE A 406 9.63 24.94 -23.75
CA ILE A 406 9.38 25.95 -24.79
C ILE A 406 8.96 25.27 -26.10
N CYS A 407 9.70 24.24 -26.52
CA CYS A 407 9.38 23.49 -27.73
C CYS A 407 8.01 22.79 -27.63
N SER A 408 7.71 22.19 -26.47
CA SER A 408 6.42 21.54 -26.21
C SER A 408 5.25 22.53 -26.26
N ASN A 409 5.43 23.74 -25.74
CA ASN A 409 4.40 24.80 -25.79
C ASN A 409 4.15 25.26 -27.22
N LEU A 410 5.21 25.52 -27.99
CA LEU A 410 5.11 25.92 -29.40
C LEU A 410 4.43 24.82 -30.23
N LEU A 411 4.80 23.56 -29.99
CA LEU A 411 4.19 22.42 -30.66
C LEU A 411 2.71 22.25 -30.31
N MET A 412 2.30 22.55 -29.07
CA MET A 412 0.89 22.59 -28.68
C MET A 412 0.12 23.67 -29.46
N GLU A 413 0.67 24.87 -29.62
CA GLU A 413 0.04 25.93 -30.39
C GLU A 413 -0.22 25.52 -31.86
N TYR A 414 0.76 24.88 -32.51
CA TYR A 414 0.59 24.40 -33.89
C TYR A 414 -0.42 23.25 -33.99
N ARG A 415 -0.42 22.33 -33.01
CA ARG A 415 -1.42 21.26 -32.94
C ARG A 415 -2.82 21.82 -32.77
N ASP A 416 -3.00 22.86 -31.96
CA ASP A 416 -4.30 23.52 -31.77
C ASP A 416 -4.78 24.19 -33.06
N LYS A 417 -3.89 24.88 -33.80
CA LYS A 417 -4.22 25.42 -35.15
C LYS A 417 -4.71 24.33 -36.10
N ARG A 418 -4.00 23.20 -36.18
CA ARG A 418 -4.38 22.06 -37.02
C ARG A 418 -5.73 21.47 -36.58
N MET A 419 -5.92 21.29 -35.28
CA MET A 419 -7.12 20.71 -34.69
C MET A 419 -8.34 21.62 -34.90
N GLY A 420 -8.15 22.94 -34.86
CA GLY A 420 -9.16 23.93 -35.24
C GLY A 420 -9.60 23.76 -36.70
N ILE A 421 -8.67 23.71 -37.65
CA ILE A 421 -8.98 23.50 -39.08
C ILE A 421 -9.68 22.15 -39.29
N MET A 422 -9.22 21.08 -38.63
CA MET A 422 -9.90 19.77 -38.70
C MET A 422 -11.34 19.84 -38.17
N SER A 423 -11.58 20.56 -37.07
CA SER A 423 -12.92 20.75 -36.53
C SER A 423 -13.83 21.50 -37.51
N GLU A 424 -13.33 22.55 -38.16
CA GLU A 424 -14.05 23.30 -39.21
C GLU A 424 -14.40 22.39 -40.41
N VAL A 425 -13.44 21.57 -40.86
CA VAL A 425 -13.64 20.64 -41.97
C VAL A 425 -14.69 19.58 -41.64
N LEU A 426 -14.65 19.01 -40.44
CA LEU A 426 -15.63 18.01 -40.00
C LEU A 426 -17.04 18.61 -39.85
N ALA A 427 -17.13 19.82 -39.29
CA ALA A 427 -18.41 20.54 -39.19
C ALA A 427 -18.99 20.89 -40.58
N GLY A 428 -18.12 21.24 -41.54
CA GLY A 428 -18.49 21.63 -42.90
C GLY A 428 -18.47 20.50 -43.95
N ILE A 429 -18.33 19.24 -43.55
CA ILE A 429 -17.94 18.14 -44.46
C ILE A 429 -18.86 17.97 -45.68
N ARG A 430 -20.17 18.19 -45.49
CA ARG A 430 -21.16 18.05 -46.56
C ARG A 430 -20.97 19.09 -47.66
N VAL A 431 -20.67 20.33 -47.30
CA VAL A 431 -20.39 21.43 -48.24
C VAL A 431 -19.10 21.14 -48.99
N ILE A 432 -18.04 20.78 -48.26
CA ILE A 432 -16.72 20.47 -48.84
C ILE A 432 -16.82 19.34 -49.87
N LYS A 433 -17.60 18.29 -49.58
CA LYS A 433 -17.86 17.17 -50.49
C LYS A 433 -18.67 17.60 -51.72
N MET A 434 -19.70 18.42 -51.56
CA MET A 434 -20.53 18.91 -52.68
C MET A 434 -19.73 19.75 -53.67
N TYR A 435 -18.75 20.53 -53.20
CA TYR A 435 -17.88 21.35 -54.05
C TYR A 435 -16.57 20.65 -54.45
N ALA A 436 -16.36 19.39 -54.05
CA ALA A 436 -15.12 18.65 -54.27
C ALA A 436 -13.84 19.37 -53.77
N TRP A 437 -13.95 20.15 -52.68
CA TRP A 437 -12.85 20.93 -52.10
C TRP A 437 -11.90 20.14 -51.18
N GLU A 438 -12.06 18.84 -51.11
CA GLU A 438 -11.32 17.95 -50.19
C GLU A 438 -9.81 18.14 -50.31
N SER A 439 -9.29 18.11 -51.54
CA SER A 439 -7.86 18.22 -51.81
C SER A 439 -7.28 19.54 -51.31
N SER A 440 -8.03 20.64 -51.42
CA SER A 440 -7.60 21.96 -50.96
C SER A 440 -7.52 22.05 -49.43
N PHE A 441 -8.53 21.52 -48.73
CA PHE A 441 -8.50 21.46 -47.26
C PHE A 441 -7.44 20.50 -46.73
N ILE A 442 -7.21 19.37 -47.41
CA ILE A 442 -6.14 18.42 -47.06
C ILE A 442 -4.77 19.09 -47.21
N GLN A 443 -4.53 19.83 -48.31
CA GLN A 443 -3.30 20.61 -48.47
C GLN A 443 -3.12 21.62 -47.34
N ARG A 444 -4.16 22.39 -46.99
CA ARG A 444 -4.11 23.35 -45.88
C ARG A 444 -3.78 22.70 -44.52
N ILE A 445 -4.29 21.50 -44.25
CA ILE A 445 -3.95 20.73 -43.03
C ILE A 445 -2.50 20.24 -43.09
N ASN A 446 -2.08 19.72 -44.25
CA ASN A 446 -0.71 19.24 -44.46
C ASN A 446 0.31 20.37 -44.36
N ASP A 447 -0.01 21.58 -44.79
CA ASP A 447 0.88 22.74 -44.65
C ASP A 447 1.15 23.04 -43.18
N VAL A 448 0.13 22.99 -42.31
CA VAL A 448 0.32 23.16 -40.86
C VAL A 448 1.14 22.00 -40.29
N ARG A 449 0.85 20.75 -40.69
CA ARG A 449 1.57 19.58 -40.20
C ARG A 449 3.05 19.58 -40.62
N ILE A 450 3.34 19.86 -41.88
CA ILE A 450 4.69 19.75 -42.44
C ILE A 450 5.51 20.99 -42.12
N ASN A 451 4.96 22.19 -42.35
CA ASN A 451 5.75 23.41 -42.24
C ASN A 451 5.84 23.96 -40.82
N LEU A 452 4.89 23.62 -39.93
CA LEU A 452 4.87 24.12 -38.55
C LEU A 452 5.16 23.03 -37.51
N GLU A 453 4.57 21.84 -37.62
CA GLU A 453 4.75 20.81 -36.58
C GLU A 453 5.98 19.91 -36.76
N LEU A 454 6.48 19.76 -38.00
CA LEU A 454 7.58 18.85 -38.34
C LEU A 454 8.91 19.55 -38.67
N ASN A 455 8.88 20.87 -38.90
CA ASN A 455 10.05 21.75 -39.01
C ASN A 455 10.34 22.37 -37.64
#